data_AF-A0A2V7HEH0-F1
#
_entry.id   AF-A0A2V7HEH0-F1
#
_cell.length_a   1.000
_cell.length_b   1.000
_cell.length_c   1.000
_cell.angle_alpha   90.00
_cell.angle_beta   90.00
_cell.angle_gamma   90.00
#
_symmetry.space_group_name_H-M   'P 1'
#
loop_
_entity.id
_entity.type
_entity.pdbx_description
1 polymer ?
#
loop_
_entity_poly.entity_id
_entity_poly.type
_entity_poly.pdbx_seq_one_letter_code
_entity_poly.pdbx_strand_id
1 'polypeptide(L)'
;VYNDPAIGATSGIHFAAVLERLGIAEAVKPKTVLWKGGYAAEALLNGQAELCVHQISEILPVKGVVLVGPLPAELNKVTVYAGSMLASSPTPDAGRAFLAYLARPEFRPKFAAAGLDYK
;
A
#
# COMPACT_ATOMS: atom_id res chain seq x y z
N VAL A 1 -5.44 0.18 -13.10
CA VAL A 1 -5.29 -1.07 -12.31
C VAL A 1 -5.33 -0.74 -10.81
N TYR A 2 -5.93 -1.62 -10.02
CA TYR A 2 -5.80 -1.64 -8.55
C TYR A 2 -6.00 -3.09 -8.06
N ASN A 3 -5.62 -3.40 -6.82
CA ASN A 3 -5.79 -4.75 -6.28
C ASN A 3 -7.28 -5.14 -6.16
N ASP A 4 -7.59 -6.40 -6.42
CA ASP A 4 -8.96 -6.91 -6.40
C ASP A 4 -9.58 -6.78 -5.00
N PRO A 5 -10.68 -6.02 -4.82
CA PRO A 5 -11.39 -5.95 -3.54
C PRO A 5 -11.90 -7.30 -3.04
N ALA A 6 -12.24 -8.22 -3.95
CA ALA A 6 -12.84 -9.52 -3.62
C ALA A 6 -11.90 -10.46 -2.87
N ILE A 7 -10.58 -10.23 -2.94
CA ILE A 7 -9.57 -11.02 -2.21
C ILE A 7 -9.21 -10.39 -0.85
N GLY A 8 -9.93 -9.36 -0.40
CA GLY A 8 -9.66 -8.68 0.87
C GLY A 8 -8.52 -7.66 0.81
N ALA A 9 -8.10 -7.24 -0.39
CA ALA A 9 -7.04 -6.25 -0.54
C ALA A 9 -7.50 -4.86 -0.06
N THR A 10 -6.99 -4.40 1.08
CA THR A 10 -7.45 -3.18 1.75
C THR A 10 -7.29 -1.91 0.88
N SER A 11 -6.24 -1.83 0.05
CA SER A 11 -6.03 -0.74 -0.90
C SER A 11 -7.06 -0.76 -2.03
N GLY A 12 -7.37 -1.95 -2.54
CA GLY A 12 -8.37 -2.17 -3.58
C GLY A 12 -9.78 -1.82 -3.11
N ILE A 13 -10.15 -2.30 -1.92
CA ILE A 13 -11.42 -1.98 -1.26
C ILE A 13 -11.57 -0.45 -1.12
N HIS A 14 -10.53 0.24 -0.64
CA HIS A 14 -10.54 1.69 -0.51
C HIS A 14 -10.71 2.39 -1.87
N PHE A 15 -9.92 2.03 -2.87
CA PHE A 15 -9.96 2.71 -4.15
C PHE A 15 -11.26 2.45 -4.92
N ALA A 16 -11.83 1.24 -4.83
CA ALA A 16 -13.16 0.97 -5.35
C ALA A 16 -14.21 1.91 -4.74
N ALA A 17 -14.19 2.12 -3.43
CA ALA A 17 -15.08 3.07 -2.75
C ALA A 17 -14.83 4.54 -3.17
N VAL A 18 -13.58 4.91 -3.47
CA VAL A 18 -13.25 6.24 -4.03
C VAL A 18 -13.89 6.42 -5.40
N LEU A 19 -13.83 5.41 -6.29
CA LEU A 19 -14.44 5.47 -7.62
C LEU A 19 -15.97 5.64 -7.53
N GLU A 20 -16.62 4.97 -6.58
CA GLU A 20 -18.05 5.15 -6.28
C GLU A 20 -18.35 6.57 -5.80
N ARG A 21 -17.57 7.08 -4.84
CA ARG A 21 -17.75 8.44 -4.29
C ARG A 21 -17.58 9.53 -5.35
N LEU A 22 -16.70 9.31 -6.33
CA LEU A 22 -16.50 10.20 -7.46
C LEU A 22 -17.60 10.06 -8.53
N GLY A 23 -18.46 9.06 -8.45
CA GLY A 23 -19.53 8.81 -9.42
C GLY A 23 -19.03 8.28 -10.78
N ILE A 24 -17.81 7.74 -10.83
CA ILE A 24 -17.16 7.29 -12.08
C ILE A 24 -16.98 5.77 -12.17
N ALA A 25 -17.39 5.01 -11.15
CA ALA A 25 -17.16 3.58 -11.06
C ALA A 25 -17.60 2.82 -12.33
N GLU A 26 -18.84 3.00 -12.77
CA GLU A 26 -19.35 2.33 -13.97
C GLU A 26 -18.62 2.76 -15.26
N ALA A 27 -18.19 4.02 -15.35
CA ALA A 27 -17.46 4.51 -16.52
C ALA A 27 -16.04 3.92 -16.63
N VAL A 28 -15.39 3.63 -15.50
CA VAL A 28 -14.02 3.07 -15.48
C VAL A 28 -14.00 1.55 -15.42
N LYS A 29 -15.07 0.91 -14.93
CA LYS A 29 -15.20 -0.55 -14.81
C LYS A 29 -14.71 -1.35 -16.03
N PRO A 30 -15.12 -1.06 -17.29
CA PRO A 30 -14.65 -1.82 -18.45
C PRO A 30 -13.15 -1.63 -18.75
N LYS A 31 -12.51 -0.61 -18.17
CA LYS A 31 -11.08 -0.29 -18.32
C LYS A 31 -10.25 -0.75 -17.11
N THR A 32 -10.91 -1.24 -16.06
CA THR A 32 -10.28 -1.60 -14.81
C THR A 32 -9.66 -2.99 -14.90
N VAL A 33 -8.35 -3.07 -14.69
CA VAL A 33 -7.66 -4.32 -14.36
C VAL A 33 -7.69 -4.49 -12.85
N LEU A 34 -8.23 -5.63 -12.39
CA LEU A 34 -8.19 -6.06 -10.99
C LEU A 34 -6.99 -6.99 -10.78
N TRP A 35 -6.07 -6.59 -9.91
CA TRP A 35 -4.81 -7.30 -9.67
C TRP A 35 -4.92 -8.27 -8.49
N LYS A 36 -4.33 -9.46 -8.61
CA LYS A 36 -4.49 -10.55 -7.62
C LYS A 36 -3.54 -10.44 -6.42
N GLY A 37 -3.39 -9.25 -5.86
CA GLY A 37 -2.56 -8.96 -4.69
C GLY A 37 -1.09 -8.69 -5.03
N GLY A 38 -0.34 -8.19 -4.05
CA GLY A 38 1.05 -7.74 -4.23
C GLY A 38 1.15 -6.40 -4.98
N TYR A 39 2.14 -6.30 -5.87
CA TYR A 39 2.52 -5.06 -6.55
C TYR A 39 1.71 -4.79 -7.82
N ALA A 40 0.52 -4.22 -7.68
CA ALA A 40 -0.35 -3.88 -8.82
C ALA A 40 0.29 -2.98 -9.88
N ALA A 41 1.35 -2.22 -9.54
CA ALA A 41 2.08 -1.38 -10.49
C ALA A 41 2.87 -2.19 -11.55
N GLU A 42 3.12 -3.49 -11.32
CA GLU A 42 3.75 -4.37 -12.32
C GLU A 42 2.91 -4.48 -13.61
N ALA A 43 1.60 -4.28 -13.53
CA ALA A 43 0.72 -4.25 -14.70
C ALA A 43 1.11 -3.17 -15.73
N LEU A 44 1.77 -2.09 -15.29
CA LEU A 44 2.25 -1.03 -16.18
C LEU A 44 3.43 -1.48 -17.03
N LEU A 45 4.34 -2.27 -16.43
CA LEU A 45 5.53 -2.78 -17.11
C LEU A 45 5.17 -3.74 -18.25
N ASN A 46 4.04 -4.44 -18.11
CA ASN A 46 3.55 -5.42 -19.07
C ASN A 46 2.55 -4.82 -20.07
N GLY A 47 2.31 -3.50 -20.03
CA GLY A 47 1.33 -2.82 -20.89
C GLY A 47 -0.13 -3.19 -20.62
N GLN A 48 -0.44 -3.79 -19.46
CA GLN A 48 -1.80 -4.19 -19.09
C GLN A 48 -2.63 -3.02 -18.55
N ALA A 49 -1.97 -1.98 -18.06
CA ALA A 49 -2.60 -0.75 -17.61
C ALA A 49 -1.64 0.44 -17.75
N GLU A 50 -2.18 1.64 -17.93
CA GLU A 50 -1.39 2.87 -18.00
C GLU A 50 -1.30 3.59 -16.64
N LEU A 51 -2.28 3.34 -15.76
CA LEU A 51 -2.38 3.97 -14.44
C LEU A 51 -2.61 2.91 -13.36
N CYS A 52 -1.89 3.06 -12.25
CA CYS A 52 -2.05 2.23 -11.05
C CYS A 52 -2.42 3.11 -9.85
N VAL A 53 -3.40 2.66 -9.07
CA VAL A 53 -3.67 3.21 -7.74
C VAL A 53 -3.48 2.11 -6.71
N HIS A 54 -2.54 2.35 -5.79
CA HIS A 54 -2.17 1.44 -4.73
C HIS A 54 -1.50 2.21 -3.58
N GLN A 55 -1.11 1.52 -2.51
CA GLN A 55 -0.34 2.12 -1.43
C GLN A 55 1.04 2.54 -1.94
N ILE A 56 1.54 3.70 -1.48
CA ILE A 56 2.86 4.22 -1.89
C ILE A 56 3.98 3.21 -1.60
N SER A 57 3.91 2.51 -0.47
CA SER A 57 4.85 1.45 -0.09
C SER A 57 4.90 0.26 -1.05
N GLU A 58 3.86 0.08 -1.86
CA GLU A 58 3.72 -0.99 -2.85
C GLU A 58 3.99 -0.50 -4.28
N ILE A 59 4.22 0.80 -4.48
CA ILE A 59 4.58 1.40 -5.77
C ILE A 59 6.09 1.62 -5.84
N LEU A 60 6.69 2.22 -4.81
CA LEU A 60 8.13 2.54 -4.78
C LEU A 60 9.06 1.33 -5.00
N PRO A 61 8.74 0.10 -4.55
CA PRO A 61 9.58 -1.06 -4.83
C PRO A 61 9.60 -1.49 -6.30
N VAL A 62 8.60 -1.10 -7.10
CA VAL A 62 8.48 -1.50 -8.50
C VAL A 62 9.37 -0.61 -9.36
N LYS A 63 10.44 -1.19 -9.90
CA LYS A 63 11.36 -0.45 -10.78
C LYS A 63 10.73 -0.23 -12.16
N GLY A 64 10.96 0.94 -12.74
CA GLY A 64 10.47 1.27 -14.09
C GLY A 64 9.08 1.92 -14.13
N VAL A 65 8.44 2.13 -12.97
CA VAL A 65 7.24 2.98 -12.85
C VAL A 65 7.58 4.28 -12.11
N VAL A 66 6.72 5.29 -12.27
CA VAL A 66 6.88 6.59 -11.62
C VAL A 66 5.70 6.82 -10.68
N LEU A 67 5.98 7.10 -9.42
CA LEU A 67 4.96 7.58 -8.48
C LEU A 67 4.61 9.03 -8.83
N VAL A 68 3.37 9.26 -9.24
CA VAL A 68 2.87 10.60 -9.60
C VAL A 68 2.47 11.44 -8.38
N GLY A 69 2.22 10.80 -7.24
CA GLY A 69 1.85 11.47 -5.98
C GLY A 69 0.73 10.75 -5.23
N PRO A 70 0.40 11.20 -4.01
CA PRO A 70 -0.74 10.70 -3.25
C PRO A 70 -2.07 11.17 -3.85
N LEU A 71 -3.16 10.48 -3.53
CA LEU A 71 -4.50 11.02 -3.75
C LEU A 71 -4.71 12.30 -2.92
N PRO A 72 -5.62 13.21 -3.35
CA PRO A 72 -6.05 14.35 -2.54
C PRO A 72 -6.46 13.91 -1.13
N ALA A 73 -6.21 14.74 -0.12
CA ALA A 73 -6.37 14.38 1.29
C ALA A 73 -7.77 13.83 1.61
N GLU A 74 -8.81 14.39 0.98
CA GLU A 74 -10.19 13.98 1.14
C GLU A 74 -10.53 12.62 0.52
N LEU A 75 -9.71 12.11 -0.40
CA LEU A 75 -9.85 10.78 -1.04
C LEU A 75 -8.79 9.79 -0.56
N ASN A 76 -7.74 10.28 0.10
CA ASN A 76 -6.63 9.46 0.57
C ASN A 76 -7.02 8.66 1.83
N LYS A 77 -6.25 7.61 2.10
CA LYS A 77 -6.35 6.81 3.32
C LYS A 77 -4.98 6.63 3.93
N VAL A 78 -4.81 7.19 5.12
CA VAL A 78 -3.63 6.92 5.95
C VAL A 78 -3.81 5.54 6.59
N THR A 79 -2.90 4.61 6.26
CA THR A 79 -2.83 3.29 6.89
C THR A 79 -1.72 3.31 7.93
N VAL A 80 -2.09 3.12 9.20
CA VAL A 80 -1.14 3.03 10.31
C VAL A 80 -0.69 1.58 10.47
N TYR A 81 0.62 1.36 10.42
CA TYR A 81 1.24 0.08 10.75
C TYR A 81 1.89 0.17 12.13
N ALA A 82 1.66 -0.84 12.97
CA ALA A 82 2.26 -0.94 14.29
C ALA A 82 2.89 -2.32 14.47
N GLY A 83 4.07 -2.35 15.10
CA GLY A 83 4.72 -3.58 15.54
C GLY A 83 4.36 -3.87 16.99
N SER A 84 3.87 -5.08 17.27
CA SER A 84 3.53 -5.52 18.63
C SER A 84 3.95 -6.97 18.84
N MET A 85 4.19 -7.32 20.10
CA MET A 85 4.46 -8.71 20.50
C MET A 85 3.20 -9.36 21.06
N LEU A 86 3.01 -10.65 20.79
CA LEU A 86 1.95 -11.43 21.43
C LEU A 86 2.16 -11.50 22.94
N ALA A 87 1.08 -11.28 23.70
CA ALA A 87 1.12 -11.37 25.16
C ALA A 87 1.57 -12.74 25.68
N SER A 88 1.31 -13.80 24.92
CA SER A 88 1.69 -15.19 25.20
C SER A 88 3.06 -15.59 24.65
N SER A 89 3.88 -14.64 24.17
CA SER A 89 5.18 -14.96 23.57
C SER A 89 6.08 -15.74 24.54
N PRO A 90 6.63 -16.91 24.15
CA PRO A 90 7.56 -17.66 24.98
C PRO A 90 8.95 -17.01 25.04
N THR A 91 9.22 -16.02 24.19
CA THR A 91 10.51 -15.30 24.09
C THR A 91 10.31 -13.78 24.18
N PRO A 92 9.75 -13.27 25.29
CA PRO A 92 9.31 -11.89 25.38
C PRO A 92 10.47 -10.87 25.30
N ASP A 93 11.66 -11.25 25.78
CA ASP A 93 12.84 -10.40 25.69
C ASP A 93 13.36 -10.26 24.26
N ALA A 94 13.36 -11.34 23.49
CA ALA A 94 13.76 -11.30 22.07
C ALA A 94 12.80 -10.45 21.24
N GLY A 95 11.49 -10.59 21.46
CA GLY A 95 10.48 -9.77 20.79
C GLY A 95 10.61 -8.28 21.14
N ARG A 96 10.82 -7.95 22.42
CA ARG A 96 11.11 -6.56 22.84
C ARG A 96 12.40 -6.03 22.21
N ALA A 97 13.46 -6.81 22.20
CA ALA A 97 14.73 -6.42 21.59
C ALA A 97 14.59 -6.17 20.08
N PHE A 98 13.81 -6.98 19.38
CA PHE A 98 13.53 -6.78 17.96
C PHE A 98 12.73 -5.50 17.68
N LEU A 99 11.66 -5.26 18.43
CA LEU A 99 10.88 -4.01 18.31
C LEU A 99 11.75 -2.77 18.61
N ALA A 100 12.57 -2.84 19.66
CA ALA A 100 13.52 -1.77 19.99
C ALA A 100 14.58 -1.57 18.91
N TYR A 101 15.05 -2.64 18.27
CA TYR A 101 15.99 -2.58 17.15
C TYR A 101 15.38 -1.88 15.91
N LEU A 102 14.14 -2.22 15.54
CA LEU A 102 13.43 -1.59 14.43
C LEU A 102 13.09 -0.12 14.70
N ALA A 103 12.94 0.27 15.96
CA ALA A 103 12.61 1.64 16.36
C ALA A 103 13.80 2.60 16.40
N ARG A 104 15.01 2.14 16.06
CA ARG A 104 16.19 3.00 16.12
C ARG A 104 16.18 4.07 15.02
N PRO A 105 16.75 5.27 15.26
CA PRO A 105 16.69 6.37 14.31
C PRO A 105 17.23 6.06 12.90
N GLU A 106 18.20 5.14 12.78
CA GLU A 106 18.77 4.72 11.48
C GLU A 106 17.76 4.01 10.56
N PHE A 107 16.63 3.52 11.08
CA PHE A 107 15.58 2.90 10.27
C PHE A 107 14.58 3.91 9.70
N ARG A 108 14.46 5.11 10.27
CA ARG A 108 13.58 6.17 9.74
C ARG A 108 13.78 6.45 8.25
N PRO A 109 15.01 6.72 7.76
CA PRO A 109 15.22 6.96 6.33
C PRO A 109 14.96 5.71 5.48
N LYS A 110 15.14 4.50 6.03
CA LYS A 110 14.86 3.25 5.32
C LYS A 110 13.35 3.04 5.13
N PHE A 111 12.56 3.34 6.16
CA PHE A 111 11.10 3.32 6.07
C PHE A 111 10.58 4.39 5.11
N ALA A 112 11.13 5.60 5.16
CA ALA A 112 10.79 6.66 4.21
C ALA A 112 11.09 6.26 2.76
N ALA A 113 12.26 5.66 2.50
CA ALA A 113 12.61 5.13 1.17
C ALA A 113 11.68 3.99 0.73
N ALA A 114 11.13 3.23 1.67
CA ALA A 114 10.11 2.20 1.42
C ALA A 114 8.67 2.76 1.37
N GLY A 115 8.47 4.08 1.39
CA GLY A 115 7.16 4.70 1.25
C GLY A 115 6.31 4.75 2.52
N LEU A 116 6.93 4.58 3.69
CA LEU A 116 6.29 4.67 4.99
C LEU A 116 6.64 5.99 5.67
N ASP A 117 5.62 6.71 6.15
CA ASP A 117 5.78 7.90 6.99
C ASP A 117 6.09 7.45 8.43
N TYR A 118 7.38 7.30 8.74
CA TYR A 118 7.86 6.97 10.07
C TYR A 118 8.17 8.27 10.83
N LYS A 119 7.19 8.75 11.60
CA LYS A 119 7.34 9.90 12.50
C LYS A 119 8.03 9.50 13.81
#